data_AF-A0AAV8WKE4-F1
#
_entry.id   AF-A0AAV8WKE4-F1
#
_cell.length_a   1.000
_cell.length_b   1.000
_cell.length_c   1.000
_cell.angle_alpha   90.00
_cell.angle_beta   90.00
_cell.angle_gamma   90.00
#
_symmetry.space_group_name_H-M   'P 1'
#
loop_
_entity.id
_entity.type
_entity.pdbx_description
1 polymer ?
#
loop_
_entity_poly.entity_id
_entity_poly.type
_entity_poly.pdbx_seq_one_letter_code
_entity_poly.pdbx_strand_id
1 'polypeptide(L)' 'MIKGTEELQFKRLYVNPIEANLGNIIPRIVNGQEVAPNSIPYQAYIIITGVSNWLCGGSLISIRFVLTAAHCLIG' A
#
# COMPACT_ATOMS: atom_id res chain seq x y z
N MET A 1 -0.77 11.63 17.82
CA MET A 1 -0.89 10.37 18.57
C MET A 1 -2.33 9.88 18.38
N ILE A 2 -2.58 9.12 17.31
CA ILE A 2 -3.93 8.62 17.00
C ILE A 2 -4.08 7.32 17.80
N LYS A 3 -4.95 7.32 18.79
CA LYS A 3 -5.18 6.19 19.71
C LYS A 3 -6.64 5.75 19.56
N GLY A 4 -6.84 4.46 19.37
CA GLY A 4 -8.15 3.82 19.34
C GLY A 4 -8.50 3.30 17.95
N THR A 5 -8.79 2.00 17.86
CA THR A 5 -9.36 1.24 16.72
C THR A 5 -8.61 1.20 15.37
N GLU A 6 -7.68 2.12 15.07
CA GLU A 6 -6.94 2.13 13.79
C GLU A 6 -5.73 1.19 13.75
N GLU A 7 -5.16 0.81 14.90
CA GLU A 7 -3.97 -0.06 14.97
C GLU A 7 -4.23 -1.46 14.39
N LEU A 8 -5.48 -1.94 14.46
CA LEU A 8 -5.90 -3.21 13.84
C LEU A 8 -6.12 -3.10 12.32
N GLN A 9 -6.45 -1.92 11.79
CA GLN A 9 -6.52 -1.68 10.34
C GLN A 9 -5.12 -1.56 9.75
N PHE A 10 -4.17 -0.93 10.45
CA PHE A 10 -2.77 -0.87 10.03
C PHE A 10 -2.07 -2.23 10.01
N LYS A 11 -2.43 -3.17 10.89
CA LYS A 11 -1.94 -4.56 10.80
C LYS A 11 -2.31 -5.27 9.49
N ARG A 12 -3.34 -4.81 8.76
CA ARG A 12 -3.67 -5.29 7.42
C ARG A 12 -2.86 -4.63 6.30
N LEU A 13 -2.27 -3.46 6.55
CA LEU A 13 -1.41 -2.74 5.60
C LEU A 13 0.02 -3.31 5.59
N TYR A 14 0.46 -3.89 6.71
CA TYR A 14 1.74 -4.58 6.78
C TYR A 14 1.57 -6.05 6.39
N VAL A 15 2.00 -6.37 5.17
CA VAL A 15 2.18 -7.76 4.74
C VAL A 15 3.56 -8.21 5.15
N ASN A 16 3.65 -9.36 5.82
CA ASN A 16 4.95 -9.97 6.09
C ASN A 16 5.67 -10.19 4.75
N PRO A 17 7.00 -9.99 4.69
CA PRO A 17 7.76 -10.27 3.48
C PRO A 17 7.49 -11.69 3.01
N ILE A 18 7.26 -11.85 1.69
CA ILE A 18 7.12 -13.19 1.11
C ILE A 18 8.46 -13.87 1.28
N GLU A 19 8.52 -14.91 2.11
CA GLU A 19 9.69 -15.77 2.18
C GLU A 19 9.88 -16.42 0.80
N ALA A 20 11.00 -16.14 0.15
CA ALA A 20 11.31 -16.54 -1.23
C ALA A 20 11.37 -18.07 -1.48
N ASN A 21 11.00 -18.88 -0.49
CA ASN A 21 11.00 -20.35 -0.54
C ASN A 21 9.60 -20.97 -0.47
N LEU A 22 8.53 -20.19 -0.57
CA LEU A 22 7.14 -20.68 -0.70
C LEU A 22 6.88 -21.17 -2.15
N GLY A 23 7.58 -22.22 -2.60
CA GLY A 23 7.37 -22.85 -3.92
C GLY A 23 7.91 -22.04 -5.12
N ASN A 24 7.45 -22.39 -6.33
CA ASN A 24 7.87 -21.76 -7.60
C ASN A 24 7.21 -20.37 -7.81
N ILE A 25 7.18 -19.54 -6.77
CA ILE A 25 6.66 -18.17 -6.82
C ILE A 25 7.84 -17.25 -7.08
N ILE A 26 7.97 -16.80 -8.32
CA ILE A 26 8.94 -15.76 -8.66
C ILE A 26 8.39 -14.43 -8.12
N PRO A 27 9.10 -13.72 -7.21
CA PRO A 27 8.62 -12.46 -6.70
C PRO A 27 8.52 -11.44 -7.84
N ARG A 28 7.42 -10.69 -7.89
CA ARG A 28 7.25 -9.59 -8.86
C ARG A 28 8.33 -8.50 -8.68
N ILE A 29 8.76 -8.28 -7.44
CA ILE A 29 9.78 -7.29 -7.08
C ILE A 29 11.12 -8.01 -6.98
N VAL A 30 12.07 -7.62 -7.82
CA VAL A 30 13.42 -8.19 -7.89
C VAL A 30 14.41 -7.17 -7.34
N ASN A 31 15.36 -7.59 -6.50
CA ASN A 31 16.36 -6.73 -5.85
C ASN A 31 15.81 -5.58 -4.99
N GLY A 32 14.51 -5.57 -4.69
CA GLY A 32 13.93 -4.64 -3.73
C GLY A 32 14.31 -5.02 -2.29
N GLN A 33 14.28 -4.03 -1.41
CA GLN A 33 14.41 -4.24 0.03
C GLN A 33 13.11 -3.84 0.72
N GLU A 34 12.70 -4.62 1.70
CA GLU A 34 11.57 -4.26 2.54
C GLU A 34 11.84 -2.96 3.28
N VAL A 35 10.86 -2.06 3.27
CA VAL A 35 10.96 -0.76 3.92
C VAL A 35 10.63 -0.89 5.40
N ALA A 36 11.33 -0.15 6.26
CA ALA A 36 11.02 -0.14 7.69
C ALA A 36 9.57 0.35 7.91
N PRO A 37 8.78 -0.28 8.79
CA PRO A 37 7.40 0.15 9.06
C PRO A 37 7.32 1.64 9.39
N ASN A 38 6.35 2.33 8.79
CA ASN A 38 6.09 3.77 8.98
C ASN A 38 7.23 4.72 8.54
N SER A 39 8.32 4.24 7.93
CA SER A 39 9.42 5.10 7.47
C SER A 39 9.07 5.94 6.23
N ILE A 40 8.02 5.56 5.49
CA ILE A 40 7.47 6.30 4.35
C ILE A 40 6.05 6.80 4.73
N PRO A 41 5.93 7.82 5.59
CA PRO A 41 4.65 8.20 6.20
C PRO A 41 3.65 8.81 5.21
N TYR A 42 4.12 9.23 4.03
CA TYR A 42 3.28 9.77 2.97
C TYR A 42 2.76 8.70 2.00
N GLN A 43 3.17 7.43 2.12
CA GLN A 43 2.68 6.36 1.24
C GLN A 43 1.19 6.09 1.48
N ALA A 44 0.38 6.16 0.42
CA ALA A 44 -1.04 5.82 0.46
C ALA A 44 -1.30 4.53 -0.33
N TYR A 45 -2.16 3.68 0.22
CA TYR A 45 -2.74 2.53 -0.47
C TYR A 45 -4.17 2.87 -0.86
N ILE A 46 -4.45 2.87 -2.16
CA ILE A 46 -5.74 3.30 -2.72
C ILE A 46 -6.46 2.06 -3.25
N ILE A 47 -7.65 1.79 -2.69
CA ILE A 47 -8.56 0.75 -3.17
C ILE A 47 -9.70 1.43 -3.91
N ILE A 48 -9.89 1.06 -5.17
CA ILE A 48 -10.96 1.60 -6.00
C ILE A 48 -11.96 0.49 -6.24
N THR A 49 -13.19 0.74 -5.81
CA THR A 49 -14.28 -0.23 -5.81
C THR A 49 -15.32 0.15 -6.85
N GLY A 50 -15.79 -0.81 -7.64
CA GLY A 50 -16.76 -0.58 -8.69
C GLY A 50 -17.11 -1.87 -9.45
N VAL A 51 -17.29 -1.78 -10.78
CA VAL A 51 -17.52 -2.94 -11.65
C VAL A 51 -16.33 -3.90 -11.62
N SER A 52 -15.12 -3.36 -11.50
CA SER A 52 -13.91 -4.09 -11.14
C SER A 52 -13.28 -3.42 -9.92
N ASN A 53 -12.58 -4.21 -9.10
CA ASN A 53 -11.75 -3.69 -8.04
C ASN A 53 -10.32 -3.61 -8.54
N TRP A 54 -9.65 -2.47 -8.35
CA TRP A 54 -8.22 -2.35 -8.62
C TRP A 54 -7.52 -1.52 -7.56
N LEU A 55 -6.20 -1.65 -7.55
CA LEU A 55 -5.33 -1.11 -6.53
C LEU A 55 -4.35 -0.13 -7.16
N CYS A 56 -4.15 0.99 -6.47
CA CYS A 56 -3.18 2.00 -6.83
C CYS A 56 -2.38 2.49 -5.62
N GLY A 57 -1.26 3.15 -5.90
CA GLY A 57 -0.51 3.91 -4.90
C GLY A 57 -0.87 5.39 -4.92
N GLY A 58 -0.44 6.12 -3.90
CA GLY A 58 -0.50 7.58 -3.86
C GLY A 58 0.45 8.19 -2.82
N SER A 59 0.50 9.51 -2.77
CA SER A 59 1.30 10.29 -1.83
C SER A 59 0.47 11.34 -1.11
N LEU A 60 0.49 11.35 0.23
CA LEU A 60 -0.15 12.40 1.03
C LEU A 60 0.63 13.71 0.88
N ILE A 61 0.05 14.69 0.18
CA ILE A 61 0.68 15.99 -0.11
C ILE A 61 0.16 17.12 0.78
N SER A 62 -0.95 16.88 1.50
CA SER A 62 -1.50 17.81 2.49
C SER A 62 -2.37 17.05 3.50
N ILE A 63 -2.88 17.77 4.51
CA ILE A 63 -3.85 17.22 5.48
C ILE A 63 -5.14 16.64 4.87
N ARG A 64 -5.42 16.93 3.59
CA ARG A 64 -6.67 16.56 2.91
C ARG A 64 -6.48 16.03 1.49
N PHE A 65 -5.25 15.98 0.97
CA PHE A 65 -5.00 15.63 -0.43
C PHE A 65 -3.98 14.51 -0.57
N VAL A 66 -4.36 13.49 -1.34
CA VAL A 66 -3.48 12.43 -1.84
C VAL A 66 -3.31 12.64 -3.34
N LEU A 67 -2.06 12.72 -3.78
CA LEU A 67 -1.68 12.72 -5.19
C LEU A 67 -1.60 11.28 -5.71
N THR A 68 -2.20 11.00 -6.86
CA THR A 68 -2.15 9.69 -7.53
C THR A 68 -2.20 9.86 -9.06
N ALA A 69 -2.05 8.78 -9.81
CA ALA A 69 -2.13 8.80 -11.27
C ALA A 69 -3.60 8.93 -11.74
N ALA A 70 -3.83 9.68 -12.81
CA ALA A 70 -5.19 9.87 -13.35
C ALA A 70 -5.87 8.55 -13.74
N HIS A 71 -5.12 7.64 -14.38
CA HIS A 71 -5.58 6.31 -14.79
C HIS A 71 -6.01 5.41 -13.62
N CYS A 72 -5.66 5.76 -12.39
CA CYS A 72 -6.20 5.08 -11.22
C CYS A 72 -7.70 5.36 -11.11
N LEU A 73 -8.19 6.56 -11.40
CA LEU A 73 -9.61 6.90 -11.23
C LEU A 73 -10.43 6.69 -12.51
N ILE A 74 -9.87 7.12 -13.64
CA ILE A 74 -10.54 7.11 -14.94
C ILE A 74 -9.45 6.74 -15.95
N GLY A 75 -9.57 5.54 -16.51
CA GLY A 75 -8.68 5.05 -17.58
C GLY A 75 -8.96 5.73 -18.90
#